data_AF-A0A962WJB2-F1
#
_entry.id   AF-A0A962WJB2-F1
#
_cell.length_a   1.000
_cell.length_b   1.000
_cell.length_c   1.000
_cell.angle_alpha   90.00
_cell.angle_beta   90.00
_cell.angle_gamma   90.00
#
_symmetry.space_group_name_H-M   'P 1'
#
loop_
_entity.id
_entity.type
_entity.pdbx_description
1 polymer ?
#
loop_
_entity_poly.entity_id
_entity_poly.type
_entity_poly.pdbx_seq_one_letter_code
_entity_poly.pdbx_strand_id
1 'polypeptide(L)'
;MALALMLALLPGGAGDVLAAITAPVDESAPRPLKRTILALYDSASARRPHQTAVHEYAELPLNHLGLRLTFVDVRAPLPTLREDDDVRGALVWFDGASRERPGQIIDWLDRLLDLGRKLVVVGEIAGGAGNPQEVRLLTRLGVRLTPDYVAVPLNARAEVLDSDLLEFEHRLLSPLPPYPIARAIPPLGRAALQVARPGQPQSVPDPLVSSAAGAWVADGYSHYVHYESRKKREWRRWYLNPFELFGRAYATAGMPILDTTTLAGRRMYYSHIDGD
;
A
#
# COMPACT_ATOMS: atom_id res chain seq x y z
N MET A 1 -48.32 -28.19 29.00
CA MET A 1 -49.64 -28.16 28.31
C MET A 1 -49.45 -27.38 27.01
N ALA A 2 -49.74 -27.82 25.80
CA ALA A 2 -50.21 -29.07 25.18
C ALA A 2 -49.84 -28.92 23.68
N LEU A 3 -48.92 -29.72 23.14
CA LEU A 3 -49.15 -30.82 22.20
C LEU A 3 -50.21 -30.55 21.10
N ALA A 4 -49.77 -30.42 19.84
CA ALA A 4 -50.49 -30.96 18.67
C ALA A 4 -49.58 -30.98 17.44
N LEU A 5 -49.05 -32.17 17.20
CA LEU A 5 -48.46 -32.65 15.95
C LEU A 5 -49.61 -32.86 14.95
N MET A 6 -49.48 -32.42 13.70
CA MET A 6 -50.22 -33.04 12.60
C MET A 6 -49.33 -33.18 11.37
N LEU A 7 -48.84 -34.41 11.21
CA LEU A 7 -48.17 -34.93 10.04
C LEU A 7 -49.25 -35.39 9.06
N ALA A 8 -49.26 -34.87 7.83
CA ALA A 8 -50.05 -35.41 6.73
C ALA A 8 -49.09 -35.82 5.60
N LEU A 9 -49.15 -37.10 5.22
CA LEU A 9 -48.35 -37.71 4.15
C LEU A 9 -49.13 -37.73 2.82
N LEU A 10 -48.49 -37.16 1.78
CA LEU A 10 -48.41 -37.59 0.36
C LEU A 10 -49.69 -37.51 -0.52
N PRO A 11 -49.61 -37.43 -1.88
CA PRO A 11 -48.47 -37.77 -2.76
C PRO A 11 -48.18 -36.81 -3.96
N GLY A 12 -47.01 -36.98 -4.58
CA GLY A 12 -46.82 -36.88 -6.05
C GLY A 12 -46.96 -35.51 -6.72
N GLY A 13 -45.82 -34.90 -7.06
CA GLY A 13 -45.76 -33.78 -7.99
C GLY A 13 -44.32 -33.35 -8.24
N ALA A 14 -43.71 -33.87 -9.30
CA ALA A 14 -42.43 -33.41 -9.79
C ALA A 14 -42.60 -31.99 -10.33
N GLY A 15 -42.23 -31.00 -9.53
CA GLY A 15 -42.24 -29.60 -9.96
C GLY A 15 -42.46 -28.67 -8.79
N ASP A 16 -41.41 -28.44 -8.00
CA ASP A 16 -41.26 -27.25 -7.13
C ASP A 16 -39.88 -27.26 -6.44
N VAL A 17 -38.80 -27.28 -7.23
CA VAL A 17 -37.43 -27.02 -6.74
C VAL A 17 -36.88 -25.68 -7.29
N LEU A 18 -37.75 -24.82 -7.82
CA LEU A 18 -37.36 -23.58 -8.50
C LEU A 18 -37.89 -22.30 -7.84
N ALA A 19 -38.17 -22.35 -6.53
CA ALA A 19 -38.65 -21.19 -5.78
C ALA A 19 -37.83 -20.95 -4.51
N ALA A 20 -36.53 -20.68 -4.66
CA ALA A 20 -35.70 -20.24 -3.53
C ALA A 20 -34.47 -19.41 -3.95
N ILE A 21 -34.56 -18.50 -4.93
CA ILE A 21 -33.56 -17.43 -5.10
C ILE A 21 -34.24 -16.16 -5.63
N THR A 22 -35.04 -15.51 -4.80
CA THR A 22 -35.39 -14.09 -4.99
C THR A 22 -35.22 -13.37 -3.65
N ALA A 23 -33.99 -13.39 -3.14
CA ALA A 23 -33.59 -12.33 -2.22
C ALA A 23 -33.63 -11.01 -3.02
N PRO A 24 -34.35 -9.98 -2.56
CA PRO A 24 -34.30 -8.68 -3.20
C PRO A 24 -32.84 -8.21 -3.13
N VAL A 25 -32.22 -8.06 -4.30
CA VAL A 25 -30.97 -7.32 -4.41
C VAL A 25 -31.33 -5.90 -4.04
N ASP A 26 -30.83 -5.45 -2.89
CA ASP A 26 -30.88 -4.04 -2.52
C ASP A 26 -30.16 -3.27 -3.64
N GLU A 27 -30.92 -2.68 -4.56
CA GLU A 27 -30.44 -1.77 -5.61
C GLU A 27 -29.99 -0.47 -4.93
N SER A 28 -28.97 -0.57 -4.07
CA SER A 28 -28.24 0.61 -3.64
C SER A 28 -27.65 1.22 -4.91
N ALA A 29 -27.99 2.47 -5.20
CA ALA A 29 -27.47 3.19 -6.36
C ALA A 29 -25.95 2.98 -6.46
N PRO A 30 -25.40 2.67 -7.65
CA PRO A 30 -24.00 2.32 -7.82
C PRO A 30 -23.13 3.46 -7.28
N ARG A 31 -22.45 3.23 -6.16
CA ARG A 31 -21.51 4.20 -5.60
C ARG A 31 -20.23 4.18 -6.45
N PRO A 32 -19.84 5.29 -7.09
CA PRO A 32 -18.58 5.33 -7.84
C PRO A 32 -17.41 5.06 -6.89
N LEU A 33 -16.65 4.01 -7.20
CA LEU A 33 -15.48 3.61 -6.43
C LEU A 33 -14.27 4.43 -6.87
N LYS A 34 -13.67 5.13 -5.91
CA LYS A 34 -12.45 5.91 -6.12
C LYS A 34 -11.29 4.96 -6.43
N ARG A 35 -10.72 5.04 -7.64
CA ARG A 35 -9.68 4.11 -8.14
C ARG A 35 -8.32 4.75 -8.34
N THR A 36 -8.25 6.07 -8.40
CA THR A 36 -7.05 6.77 -8.83
C THR A 36 -6.07 6.95 -7.68
N ILE A 37 -4.84 6.48 -7.86
CA ILE A 37 -3.69 6.78 -7.02
C ILE A 37 -2.83 7.82 -7.74
N LEU A 38 -2.60 8.95 -7.09
CA LEU A 38 -1.68 9.97 -7.59
C LEU A 38 -0.25 9.53 -7.27
N ALA A 39 0.48 9.13 -8.30
CA ALA A 39 1.85 8.63 -8.22
C ALA A 39 2.82 9.81 -8.36
N LEU A 40 3.33 10.32 -7.24
CA LEU A 40 4.22 11.47 -7.27
C LEU A 40 5.62 11.02 -7.71
N TYR A 41 6.20 11.76 -8.65
CA TYR A 41 7.58 11.58 -9.06
C TYR A 41 8.28 12.92 -9.30
N ASP A 42 9.61 12.92 -9.28
CA ASP A 42 10.45 14.09 -9.55
C ASP A 42 11.13 13.92 -10.91
N SER A 43 10.79 14.77 -11.89
CA SER A 43 11.35 14.65 -13.23
C SER A 43 12.84 14.99 -13.35
N ALA A 44 13.46 15.55 -12.29
CA ALA A 44 14.92 15.68 -12.22
C ALA A 44 15.63 14.36 -11.93
N SER A 45 15.01 13.46 -11.15
CA SER A 45 15.54 12.13 -10.90
C SER A 45 15.14 11.14 -12.01
N ALA A 46 13.87 11.18 -12.44
CA ALA A 46 13.32 10.28 -13.44
C ALA A 46 12.60 11.06 -14.54
N ARG A 47 13.24 11.21 -15.70
CA ARG A 47 12.75 12.06 -16.79
C ARG A 47 11.37 11.65 -17.30
N ARG A 48 11.01 10.37 -17.18
CA ARG A 48 9.71 9.82 -17.61
C ARG A 48 9.13 8.89 -16.56
N PRO A 49 7.79 8.79 -16.45
CA PRO A 49 7.11 7.91 -15.49
C PRO A 49 7.61 6.47 -15.47
N HIS A 50 7.91 5.88 -16.63
CA HIS A 50 8.37 4.48 -16.72
C HIS A 50 9.75 4.22 -16.10
N GLN A 51 10.49 5.28 -15.73
CA GLN A 51 11.80 5.19 -15.09
C GLN A 51 11.70 5.33 -13.57
N THR A 52 10.49 5.49 -13.02
CA THR A 52 10.27 5.72 -11.60
C THR A 52 10.15 4.41 -10.85
N ALA A 53 10.60 4.39 -9.59
CA ALA A 53 10.34 3.29 -8.65
C ALA A 53 8.83 2.97 -8.55
N VAL A 54 7.96 3.98 -8.65
CA VAL A 54 6.51 3.79 -8.63
C VAL A 54 6.04 2.94 -9.82
N HIS A 55 6.51 3.22 -11.03
CA HIS A 55 6.18 2.40 -12.20
C HIS A 55 6.77 0.99 -12.08
N GLU A 56 8.06 0.88 -11.77
CA GLU A 56 8.75 -0.40 -11.73
C GLU A 56 8.21 -1.35 -10.65
N TYR A 57 7.77 -0.81 -9.50
CA TYR A 57 7.52 -1.61 -8.31
C TYR A 57 6.07 -1.57 -7.83
N ALA A 58 5.37 -0.45 -7.96
CA ALA A 58 4.05 -0.27 -7.37
C ALA A 58 2.90 -0.37 -8.36
N GLU A 59 3.11 -0.03 -9.63
CA GLU A 59 2.04 0.01 -10.63
C GLU A 59 1.36 -1.35 -10.82
N LEU A 60 2.13 -2.44 -10.96
CA LEU A 60 1.56 -3.77 -11.12
C LEU A 60 0.75 -4.21 -9.89
N PRO A 61 1.27 -4.17 -8.64
CA PRO A 61 0.49 -4.51 -7.46
C PRO A 61 -0.77 -3.66 -7.30
N LEU A 62 -0.70 -2.35 -7.57
CA LEU A 62 -1.86 -1.45 -7.48
C LEU A 62 -2.91 -1.78 -8.55
N ASN A 63 -2.48 -2.04 -9.80
CA ASN A 63 -3.38 -2.46 -10.87
C ASN A 63 -4.04 -3.81 -10.56
N HIS A 64 -3.29 -4.76 -9.99
CA HIS A 64 -3.83 -6.04 -9.52
C HIS A 64 -4.92 -5.86 -8.46
N LEU A 65 -4.79 -4.84 -7.59
CA LEU A 65 -5.79 -4.47 -6.59
C LEU A 65 -6.96 -3.65 -7.16
N GLY A 66 -7.05 -3.48 -8.48
CA GLY A 66 -8.12 -2.74 -9.16
C GLY A 66 -8.00 -1.22 -9.07
N LEU A 67 -6.82 -0.71 -8.72
CA LEU A 67 -6.48 0.72 -8.71
C LEU A 67 -5.84 1.12 -10.04
N ARG A 68 -5.75 2.42 -10.30
CA ARG A 68 -5.04 2.98 -11.46
C ARG A 68 -4.14 4.11 -11.03
N LEU A 69 -3.02 4.28 -11.73
CA LEU A 69 -2.07 5.35 -11.42
C LEU A 69 -2.28 6.55 -12.33
N THR A 70 -2.13 7.74 -11.76
CA THR A 70 -1.92 8.98 -12.51
C THR A 70 -0.63 9.61 -12.01
N PHE A 71 0.38 9.66 -12.87
CA PHE A 71 1.69 10.18 -12.51
C PHE A 71 1.66 11.70 -12.45
N VAL A 72 2.17 12.25 -11.34
CA VAL A 72 2.20 13.68 -11.06
C VAL A 72 3.66 14.10 -10.85
N ASP A 73 4.17 14.91 -11.76
CA ASP A 73 5.48 15.52 -11.61
C ASP A 73 5.43 16.63 -10.56
N VAL A 74 6.19 16.47 -9.47
CA VAL A 74 6.25 17.47 -8.40
C VAL A 74 7.00 18.75 -8.79
N ARG A 75 7.64 18.79 -9.96
CA ARG A 75 8.23 20.00 -10.55
C ARG A 75 7.24 20.80 -11.41
N ALA A 76 6.11 20.20 -11.77
CA ALA A 76 4.98 20.91 -12.38
C ALA A 76 4.04 21.48 -11.30
N PRO A 77 3.03 22.29 -11.65
CA PRO A 77 1.94 22.62 -10.74
C PRO A 77 1.19 21.35 -10.31
N LEU A 78 1.02 21.15 -9.00
CA LEU A 78 0.28 20.01 -8.45
C LEU A 78 -1.22 20.13 -8.78
N PRO A 79 -1.91 19.01 -9.07
CA PRO A 79 -3.31 19.05 -9.45
C PRO A 79 -4.18 19.52 -8.28
N THR A 80 -5.26 20.25 -8.59
CA THR A 80 -6.23 20.64 -7.57
C THR A 80 -7.04 19.43 -7.12
N LEU A 81 -7.05 19.16 -5.82
CA LEU A 81 -7.83 18.08 -5.21
C LEU A 81 -9.27 18.52 -4.96
N ARG A 82 -10.24 17.65 -5.28
CA ARG A 82 -11.66 17.93 -5.13
C ARG A 82 -12.35 16.81 -4.33
N GLU A 83 -13.50 17.10 -3.73
CA GLU A 83 -14.24 16.09 -2.98
C GLU A 83 -14.87 15.01 -3.88
N ASP A 84 -15.29 15.43 -5.08
CA ASP A 84 -15.98 14.64 -6.09
C ASP A 84 -15.04 13.90 -7.05
N ASP A 85 -13.72 14.04 -6.89
CA ASP A 85 -12.75 13.34 -7.72
C ASP A 85 -12.70 11.81 -7.43
N ASP A 86 -12.15 11.08 -8.40
CA ASP A 86 -11.90 9.65 -8.33
C ASP A 86 -10.60 9.30 -7.56
N VAL A 87 -9.97 10.28 -6.89
CA VAL A 87 -8.71 10.06 -6.18
C VAL A 87 -8.98 9.29 -4.89
N ARG A 88 -8.37 8.11 -4.76
CA ARG A 88 -8.39 7.32 -3.52
C ARG A 88 -7.25 7.71 -2.59
N GLY A 89 -6.10 8.09 -3.17
CA GLY A 89 -4.92 8.42 -2.40
C GLY A 89 -3.74 8.84 -3.25
N ALA A 90 -2.60 9.01 -2.60
CA ALA A 90 -1.32 9.30 -3.25
C ALA A 90 -0.23 8.33 -2.78
N LEU A 91 0.71 8.06 -3.68
CA LEU A 91 1.92 7.30 -3.43
C LEU A 91 3.12 8.21 -3.65
N VAL A 92 3.98 8.29 -2.64
CA VAL A 92 5.30 8.92 -2.72
C VAL A 92 6.35 7.84 -2.62
N TRP A 93 7.18 7.74 -3.66
CA TRP A 93 8.36 6.88 -3.68
C TRP A 93 9.40 7.51 -4.61
N PHE A 94 10.19 8.42 -4.05
CA PHE A 94 11.17 9.16 -4.82
C PHE A 94 12.57 8.56 -4.69
N ASP A 95 13.40 8.82 -5.69
CA ASP A 95 14.84 8.61 -5.59
C ASP A 95 15.53 9.82 -4.95
N GLY A 96 16.37 9.57 -3.94
CA GLY A 96 17.07 10.59 -3.16
C GLY A 96 16.19 11.33 -2.14
N ALA A 97 16.75 12.34 -1.47
CA ALA A 97 16.08 13.03 -0.35
C ALA A 97 15.78 14.53 -0.59
N SER A 98 16.35 15.14 -1.65
CA SER A 98 16.25 16.59 -1.87
C SER A 98 15.21 16.97 -2.92
N ARG A 99 14.40 17.98 -2.64
CA ARG A 99 13.37 18.52 -3.54
C ARG A 99 13.47 20.03 -3.62
N GLU A 100 13.06 20.60 -4.76
CA GLU A 100 13.08 22.05 -4.95
C GLU A 100 11.98 22.76 -4.15
N ARG A 101 10.81 22.13 -4.01
CA ARG A 101 9.62 22.75 -3.39
C ARG A 101 8.96 21.84 -2.34
N PRO A 102 9.73 21.37 -1.34
CA PRO A 102 9.25 20.37 -0.38
C PRO A 102 7.99 20.81 0.38
N GLY A 103 7.92 22.08 0.81
CA GLY A 103 6.76 22.60 1.52
C GLY A 103 5.47 22.55 0.69
N GLN A 104 5.53 22.89 -0.60
CA GLN A 104 4.35 22.82 -1.49
C GLN A 104 3.84 21.37 -1.66
N ILE A 105 4.76 20.40 -1.73
CA ILE A 105 4.41 18.98 -1.83
C ILE A 105 3.74 18.53 -0.54
N ILE A 106 4.32 18.87 0.62
CA ILE A 106 3.79 18.45 1.92
C ILE A 106 2.43 19.11 2.21
N ASP A 107 2.27 20.41 1.96
CA ASP A 107 0.99 21.10 2.16
C ASP A 107 -0.11 20.50 1.25
N TRP A 108 0.24 20.08 0.04
CA TRP A 108 -0.67 19.38 -0.87
C TRP A 108 -1.04 17.98 -0.36
N LEU A 109 -0.08 17.23 0.19
CA LEU A 109 -0.33 15.93 0.83
C LEU A 109 -1.16 16.06 2.11
N ASP A 110 -0.97 17.14 2.88
CA ASP A 110 -1.81 17.44 4.04
C ASP A 110 -3.26 17.68 3.62
N ARG A 111 -3.48 18.44 2.55
CA ARG A 111 -4.82 18.65 1.99
C ARG A 111 -5.44 17.36 1.45
N LEU A 112 -4.62 16.46 0.90
CA LEU A 112 -5.06 15.12 0.48
C LEU A 112 -5.58 14.32 1.68
N LEU A 113 -4.86 14.33 2.80
CA LEU A 113 -5.32 13.67 4.03
C LEU A 113 -6.56 14.35 4.65
N ASP A 114 -6.69 15.68 4.55
CA ASP A 114 -7.87 16.42 5.02
C ASP A 114 -9.15 16.01 4.29
N LEU A 115 -9.04 15.65 3.00
CA LEU A 115 -10.12 15.09 2.19
C LEU A 115 -10.39 13.60 2.49
N GLY A 116 -9.78 13.04 3.54
CA GLY A 116 -9.94 11.65 3.96
C GLY A 116 -9.28 10.63 3.03
N ARG A 117 -8.40 11.08 2.13
CA ARG A 117 -7.69 10.21 1.18
C ARG A 117 -6.54 9.50 1.88
N LYS A 118 -6.03 8.44 1.24
CA LYS A 118 -4.95 7.63 1.80
C LYS A 118 -3.58 8.05 1.26
N LEU A 119 -2.54 7.90 2.06
CA LEU A 119 -1.18 8.24 1.66
C LEU A 119 -0.23 7.10 1.99
N VAL A 120 0.50 6.62 0.98
CA VAL A 120 1.64 5.73 1.17
C VAL A 120 2.92 6.48 0.85
N VAL A 121 3.87 6.41 1.77
CA VAL A 121 5.22 6.98 1.61
C VAL A 121 6.24 5.85 1.76
N VAL A 122 7.07 5.68 0.75
CA VAL A 122 8.25 4.81 0.80
C VAL A 122 9.49 5.70 0.71
N GLY A 123 10.31 5.65 1.75
CA GLY A 123 11.43 6.55 1.96
C GLY A 123 11.01 7.88 2.59
N GLU A 124 11.49 8.96 1.98
CA GLU A 124 11.34 10.34 2.46
C GLU A 124 10.72 11.24 1.38
N ILE A 125 10.08 12.32 1.80
CA ILE A 125 9.47 13.31 0.91
C ILE A 125 10.44 14.47 0.66
N ALA A 126 11.07 14.98 1.72
CA ALA A 126 11.61 16.33 1.77
C ALA A 126 12.75 16.51 2.79
N GLY A 127 13.55 15.48 3.03
CA GLY A 127 14.67 15.47 3.97
C GLY A 127 14.36 14.83 5.34
N GLY A 128 13.24 14.10 5.43
CA GLY A 128 12.92 13.24 6.56
C GLY A 128 12.81 14.02 7.86
N ALA A 129 13.54 13.57 8.88
CA ALA A 129 13.49 14.15 10.22
C ALA A 129 14.06 15.58 10.30
N GLY A 130 14.86 16.00 9.31
CA GLY A 130 15.37 17.35 9.19
C GLY A 130 14.30 18.37 8.74
N ASN A 131 13.13 17.91 8.30
CA ASN A 131 12.04 18.75 7.83
C ASN A 131 10.84 18.70 8.79
N PRO A 132 10.56 19.78 9.56
CA PRO A 132 9.44 19.80 10.50
C PRO A 132 8.05 19.61 9.86
N GLN A 133 7.88 19.96 8.57
CA GLN A 133 6.60 19.73 7.87
C GLN A 133 6.41 18.23 7.61
N GLU A 134 7.47 17.53 7.20
CA GLU A 134 7.42 16.08 6.95
C GLU A 134 7.16 15.31 8.24
N VAL A 135 7.82 15.68 9.35
CA VAL A 135 7.56 15.08 10.67
C VAL A 135 6.08 15.22 11.08
N ARG A 136 5.46 16.39 10.84
CA ARG A 136 4.03 16.59 11.13
C ARG A 136 3.13 15.74 10.23
N LEU A 137 3.42 15.68 8.93
CA LEU A 137 2.65 14.87 7.99
C LEU A 137 2.73 13.37 8.38
N LEU A 138 3.91 12.86 8.66
CA LEU A 138 4.12 11.47 9.08
C LEU A 138 3.46 11.15 10.44
N THR A 139 3.36 12.15 11.34
CA THR A 139 2.59 12.01 12.59
C THR A 139 1.12 11.68 12.30
N ARG A 140 0.52 12.25 11.24
CA ARG A 140 -0.86 11.91 10.83
C ARG A 140 -1.00 10.48 10.31
N LEU A 141 0.09 9.89 9.79
CA LEU A 141 0.16 8.47 9.42
C LEU A 141 0.45 7.56 10.62
N GLY A 142 0.56 8.12 11.83
CA GLY A 142 0.86 7.37 13.05
C GLY A 142 2.35 7.10 13.23
N VAL A 143 3.23 7.93 12.67
CA VAL A 143 4.69 7.80 12.77
C VAL A 143 5.29 8.99 13.50
N ARG A 144 5.96 8.71 14.62
CA ARG A 144 6.81 9.68 15.31
C ARG A 144 8.25 9.51 14.81
N LEU A 145 8.65 10.40 13.93
CA LEU A 145 10.01 10.46 13.40
C LEU A 145 10.91 11.31 14.31
N THR A 146 12.14 10.88 14.53
CA THR A 146 13.15 11.62 15.31
C THR A 146 14.35 11.99 14.44
N PRO A 147 15.13 13.04 14.79
CA PRO A 147 16.34 13.42 14.07
C PRO A 147 17.45 12.37 14.06
N ASP A 148 17.38 11.38 14.97
CA ASP A 148 18.40 10.35 15.08
C ASP A 148 18.35 9.39 13.88
N TYR A 149 19.54 9.02 13.39
CA TYR A 149 19.70 8.16 12.23
C TYR A 149 20.78 7.11 12.48
N VAL A 150 20.51 5.86 12.09
CA VAL A 150 21.46 4.75 12.20
C VAL A 150 22.04 4.45 10.82
N ALA A 151 23.19 5.03 10.53
CA ALA A 151 23.89 4.84 9.25
C ALA A 151 24.57 3.46 9.13
N VAL A 152 24.97 2.87 10.26
CA VAL A 152 25.70 1.60 10.30
C VAL A 152 25.04 0.67 11.31
N PRO A 153 24.07 -0.16 10.89
CA PRO A 153 23.28 -1.00 11.77
C PRO A 153 23.97 -2.32 12.14
N LEU A 154 25.21 -2.24 12.61
CA LEU A 154 25.95 -3.41 13.11
C LEU A 154 25.20 -4.03 14.30
N ASN A 155 25.01 -5.35 14.26
CA ASN A 155 24.28 -6.14 15.26
C ASN A 155 22.79 -5.82 15.41
N ALA A 156 22.21 -5.00 14.53
CA ALA A 156 20.77 -4.78 14.49
C ALA A 156 20.05 -6.05 14.03
N ARG A 157 18.92 -6.37 14.65
CA ARG A 157 18.08 -7.52 14.31
C ARG A 157 16.68 -7.06 14.00
N ALA A 158 16.14 -7.59 12.91
CA ALA A 158 14.74 -7.42 12.56
C ALA A 158 13.87 -8.35 13.41
N GLU A 159 12.83 -7.80 14.00
CA GLU A 159 11.73 -8.52 14.62
C GLU A 159 10.48 -8.22 13.79
N VAL A 160 10.02 -9.22 13.04
CA VAL A 160 8.83 -9.12 12.19
C VAL A 160 7.61 -9.30 13.07
N LEU A 161 6.79 -8.24 13.16
CA LEU A 161 5.55 -8.24 13.94
C LEU A 161 4.33 -8.62 13.09
N ASP A 162 4.42 -8.43 11.77
CA ASP A 162 3.37 -8.77 10.80
C ASP A 162 4.01 -9.47 9.60
N SER A 163 3.87 -10.80 9.55
CA SER A 163 4.45 -11.65 8.51
C SER A 163 3.71 -11.58 7.18
N ASP A 164 2.49 -11.03 7.14
CA ASP A 164 1.77 -10.87 5.86
C ASP A 164 2.36 -9.71 5.06
N LEU A 165 2.88 -8.70 5.76
CA LEU A 165 3.47 -7.49 5.18
C LEU A 165 4.94 -7.63 4.79
N LEU A 166 5.65 -8.64 5.31
CA LEU A 166 7.11 -8.77 5.24
C LEU A 166 7.56 -10.18 4.88
N GLU A 167 8.83 -10.30 4.49
CA GLU A 167 9.47 -11.54 4.04
C GLU A 167 8.78 -12.22 2.83
N PHE A 168 8.21 -11.41 1.92
CA PHE A 168 7.43 -11.90 0.78
C PHE A 168 8.26 -12.75 -0.21
N GLU A 169 9.35 -12.19 -0.75
CA GLU A 169 10.26 -12.92 -1.66
C GLU A 169 11.65 -13.12 -1.07
N HIS A 170 12.03 -12.29 -0.10
CA HIS A 170 13.33 -12.33 0.55
C HIS A 170 13.19 -11.95 2.03
N ARG A 171 13.94 -12.65 2.89
CA ARG A 171 13.98 -12.36 4.33
C ARG A 171 14.85 -11.14 4.64
N LEU A 172 14.57 -10.44 5.73
CA LEU A 172 15.45 -9.37 6.20
C LEU A 172 16.70 -9.97 6.85
N LEU A 173 17.81 -9.96 6.12
CA LEU A 173 19.08 -10.49 6.59
C LEU A 173 19.97 -9.37 7.16
N SER A 174 20.79 -9.72 8.14
CA SER A 174 21.84 -8.83 8.65
C SER A 174 23.02 -8.74 7.65
N PRO A 175 23.65 -7.57 7.49
CA PRO A 175 23.28 -6.29 8.09
C PRO A 175 22.01 -5.71 7.45
N LEU A 176 21.18 -5.09 8.27
CA LEU A 176 19.97 -4.39 7.80
C LEU A 176 20.34 -3.12 7.01
N PRO A 177 19.41 -2.57 6.20
CA PRO A 177 19.57 -1.23 5.63
C PRO A 177 19.71 -0.17 6.73
N PRO A 178 20.40 0.96 6.48
CA PRO A 178 20.33 2.14 7.34
C PRO A 178 18.89 2.60 7.58
N TYR A 179 18.60 3.24 8.72
CA TYR A 179 17.24 3.68 9.04
C TYR A 179 17.23 4.93 9.91
N PRO A 180 16.20 5.79 9.76
CA PRO A 180 15.89 6.79 10.76
C PRO A 180 15.28 6.14 12.00
N ILE A 181 15.38 6.81 13.14
CA ILE A 181 14.64 6.39 14.34
C ILE A 181 13.21 6.92 14.25
N ALA A 182 12.30 6.03 13.86
CA ALA A 182 10.87 6.25 13.82
C ALA A 182 10.15 5.31 14.81
N ARG A 183 9.00 5.73 15.33
CA ARG A 183 8.13 4.89 16.16
C ARG A 183 6.68 5.00 15.73
N ALA A 184 5.96 3.88 15.73
CA ALA A 184 4.51 3.90 15.62
C ALA A 184 3.89 4.65 16.80
N ILE A 185 2.76 5.32 16.57
CA ILE A 185 1.95 6.03 17.56
C ILE A 185 0.63 5.27 17.73
N PRO A 186 0.49 4.33 18.66
CA PRO A 186 -0.79 3.67 18.91
C PRO A 186 -1.84 4.62 19.50
N PRO A 187 -3.14 4.45 19.18
CA PRO A 187 -3.69 3.48 18.24
C PRO A 187 -3.65 3.96 16.78
N LEU A 188 -3.10 5.14 16.49
CA LEU A 188 -3.10 5.76 15.16
C LEU A 188 -2.32 4.94 14.12
N GLY A 189 -1.13 4.46 14.47
CA GLY A 189 -0.28 3.60 13.64
C GLY A 189 0.17 2.35 14.37
N ARG A 190 0.47 1.30 13.60
CA ARG A 190 0.98 0.01 14.07
C ARG A 190 2.27 -0.36 13.34
N ALA A 191 3.28 -0.75 14.10
CA ALA A 191 4.53 -1.25 13.56
C ALA A 191 4.33 -2.66 12.98
N ALA A 192 4.82 -2.91 11.78
CA ALA A 192 4.91 -4.25 11.20
C ALA A 192 6.32 -4.85 11.37
N LEU A 193 7.31 -3.99 11.54
CA LEU A 193 8.71 -4.34 11.71
C LEU A 193 9.29 -3.54 12.85
N GLN A 194 10.05 -4.21 13.70
CA GLN A 194 10.87 -3.61 14.73
C GLN A 194 12.34 -3.93 14.50
N VAL A 195 13.21 -2.97 14.78
CA VAL A 195 14.66 -3.19 14.71
C VAL A 195 15.26 -3.05 16.09
N ALA A 196 15.65 -4.19 16.67
CA ALA A 196 16.27 -4.23 17.99
C ALA A 196 17.79 -4.22 17.87
N ARG A 197 18.47 -3.49 18.77
CA ARG A 197 19.92 -3.60 18.97
C ARG A 197 20.20 -4.25 20.34
N PRO A 198 20.97 -5.34 20.40
CA PRO A 198 21.41 -5.93 21.66
C PRO A 198 22.08 -4.87 22.54
N GLY A 199 21.62 -4.74 23.80
CA GLY A 199 22.14 -3.75 24.75
C GLY A 199 21.55 -2.34 24.67
N GLN A 200 20.61 -2.07 23.74
CA GLN A 200 19.92 -0.78 23.62
C GLN A 200 18.39 -0.95 23.48
N PRO A 201 17.69 -1.37 24.55
CA PRO A 201 16.25 -1.67 24.50
C PRO A 201 15.34 -0.45 24.32
N GLN A 202 15.80 0.78 24.57
CA GLN A 202 14.94 1.97 24.54
C GLN A 202 14.75 2.61 23.17
N SER A 203 15.46 2.14 22.13
CA SER A 203 15.40 2.71 20.78
C SER A 203 15.19 1.61 19.74
N VAL A 204 14.09 0.86 19.85
CA VAL A 204 13.66 -0.11 18.83
C VAL A 204 12.87 0.66 17.77
N PRO A 205 13.43 1.00 16.60
CA PRO A 205 12.70 1.77 15.60
C PRO A 205 11.73 0.87 14.85
N ASP A 206 10.67 1.50 14.34
CA ASP A 206 9.60 0.88 13.59
C ASP A 206 9.73 1.31 12.11
N PRO A 207 10.63 0.72 11.30
CA PRO A 207 10.88 1.13 9.90
C PRO A 207 9.70 0.83 8.96
N LEU A 208 8.66 0.14 9.43
CA LEU A 208 7.41 0.02 8.72
C LEU A 208 6.25 0.25 9.66
N VAL A 209 5.43 1.25 9.34
CA VAL A 209 4.22 1.59 10.08
C VAL A 209 3.04 1.64 9.13
N SER A 210 1.96 0.97 9.51
CA SER A 210 0.67 1.02 8.82
C SER A 210 -0.38 1.71 9.69
N SER A 211 -1.33 2.40 9.06
CA SER A 211 -2.43 3.08 9.74
C SER A 211 -3.68 3.10 8.86
N ALA A 212 -4.81 3.56 9.43
CA ALA A 212 -6.03 3.77 8.66
C ALA A 212 -5.88 4.91 7.63
N ALA A 213 -4.89 5.79 7.78
CA ALA A 213 -4.59 6.87 6.84
C ALA A 213 -3.64 6.44 5.70
N GLY A 214 -2.98 5.29 5.84
CA GLY A 214 -2.11 4.71 4.82
C GLY A 214 -0.90 3.99 5.42
N ALA A 215 0.30 4.24 4.91
CA ALA A 215 1.51 3.58 5.41
C ALA A 215 2.77 4.42 5.19
N TRP A 216 3.77 4.17 6.02
CA TRP A 216 5.13 4.67 5.83
C TRP A 216 6.12 3.51 5.93
N VAL A 217 7.06 3.49 5.00
CA VAL A 217 8.16 2.53 4.91
C VAL A 217 9.46 3.31 4.86
N ALA A 218 10.40 3.02 5.74
CA ALA A 218 11.74 3.60 5.70
C ALA A 218 12.48 3.21 4.41
N ASP A 219 13.38 4.08 3.96
CA ASP A 219 14.18 3.79 2.77
C ASP A 219 15.02 2.51 2.94
N GLY A 220 15.16 1.75 1.86
CA GLY A 220 15.86 0.45 1.86
C GLY A 220 15.07 -0.74 2.44
N TYR A 221 13.89 -0.53 3.05
CA TYR A 221 13.07 -1.63 3.61
C TYR A 221 12.03 -2.19 2.64
N SER A 222 11.94 -1.68 1.40
CA SER A 222 11.00 -2.19 0.39
C SER A 222 11.46 -3.50 -0.27
N HIS A 223 12.71 -3.55 -0.73
CA HIS A 223 13.26 -4.69 -1.46
C HIS A 223 14.76 -4.87 -1.21
N TYR A 224 15.22 -6.11 -1.31
CA TYR A 224 16.62 -6.47 -1.43
C TYR A 224 17.11 -6.15 -2.82
N VAL A 225 18.29 -5.53 -2.90
CA VAL A 225 19.03 -5.30 -4.14
C VAL A 225 20.32 -6.09 -4.09
N HIS A 226 20.58 -6.90 -5.11
CA HIS A 226 21.88 -7.50 -5.29
C HIS A 226 22.48 -7.14 -6.64
N TYR A 227 23.68 -6.60 -6.57
CA TYR A 227 24.44 -6.16 -7.72
C TYR A 227 25.58 -7.13 -8.01
N GLU A 228 25.49 -7.85 -9.13
CA GLU A 228 26.56 -8.71 -9.62
C GLU A 228 27.52 -7.88 -10.49
N SER A 229 28.59 -7.37 -9.85
CA SER A 229 29.55 -6.46 -10.49
C SER A 229 30.19 -6.99 -11.76
N ARG A 230 30.49 -8.30 -11.82
CA ARG A 230 31.11 -8.94 -13.00
C ARG A 230 30.20 -8.96 -14.21
N LYS A 231 28.90 -9.16 -14.02
CA LYS A 231 27.92 -9.22 -15.12
C LYS A 231 27.20 -7.89 -15.35
N LYS A 232 27.45 -6.88 -14.50
CA LYS A 232 26.69 -5.62 -14.47
C LYS A 232 25.18 -5.87 -14.43
N ARG A 233 24.78 -6.88 -13.66
CA ARG A 233 23.38 -7.26 -13.50
C ARG A 233 22.94 -6.94 -12.09
N GLU A 234 21.73 -6.43 -11.99
CA GLU A 234 21.04 -6.26 -10.74
C GLU A 234 19.81 -7.17 -10.76
N TRP A 235 19.55 -7.82 -9.64
CA TRP A 235 18.28 -8.49 -9.38
C TRP A 235 17.73 -8.02 -8.04
N ARG A 236 16.41 -7.91 -7.98
CA ARG A 236 15.69 -7.40 -6.82
C ARG A 236 14.71 -8.45 -6.34
N ARG A 237 14.50 -8.48 -5.03
CA ARG A 237 13.49 -9.33 -4.40
C ARG A 237 12.83 -8.56 -3.28
N TRP A 238 11.51 -8.66 -3.20
CA TRP A 238 10.73 -7.95 -2.22
C TRP A 238 10.98 -8.44 -0.79
N TYR A 239 11.26 -7.50 0.13
CA TYR A 239 11.03 -7.75 1.55
C TYR A 239 9.55 -7.58 1.84
N LEU A 240 8.97 -6.49 1.36
CA LEU A 240 7.56 -6.18 1.59
C LEU A 240 6.66 -7.00 0.70
N ASN A 241 5.50 -7.39 1.21
CA ASN A 241 4.42 -7.82 0.34
C ASN A 241 3.70 -6.56 -0.19
N PRO A 242 3.91 -6.15 -1.46
CA PRO A 242 3.29 -4.92 -1.95
C PRO A 242 1.77 -5.05 -2.05
N PHE A 243 1.23 -6.25 -2.27
CA PHE A 243 -0.20 -6.49 -2.37
C PHE A 243 -0.88 -6.26 -1.02
N GLU A 244 -0.31 -6.80 0.06
CA GLU A 244 -0.83 -6.60 1.42
C GLU A 244 -0.64 -5.14 1.88
N LEU A 245 0.53 -4.55 1.64
CA LEU A 245 0.79 -3.15 2.02
C LEU A 245 -0.21 -2.20 1.37
N PHE A 246 -0.33 -2.25 0.03
CA PHE A 246 -1.22 -1.35 -0.69
C PHE A 246 -2.68 -1.70 -0.44
N GLY A 247 -3.03 -2.98 -0.33
CA GLY A 247 -4.40 -3.40 -0.06
C GLY A 247 -4.93 -2.89 1.27
N ARG A 248 -4.10 -2.97 2.32
CA ARG A 248 -4.40 -2.42 3.65
C ARG A 248 -4.39 -0.89 3.64
N ALA A 249 -3.34 -0.26 3.10
CA ALA A 249 -3.19 1.20 3.12
C ALA A 249 -4.29 1.92 2.33
N TYR A 250 -4.69 1.39 1.18
CA TYR A 250 -5.74 1.96 0.33
C TYR A 250 -7.14 1.39 0.61
N ALA A 251 -7.28 0.47 1.56
CA ALA A 251 -8.54 -0.19 1.92
C ALA A 251 -9.28 -0.73 0.68
N THR A 252 -8.61 -1.63 -0.06
CA THR A 252 -9.15 -2.24 -1.30
C THR A 252 -9.90 -3.54 -1.02
N ALA A 253 -9.90 -4.05 0.21
CA ALA A 253 -10.63 -5.26 0.59
C ALA A 253 -12.13 -5.15 0.22
N GLY A 254 -12.64 -6.16 -0.49
CA GLY A 254 -14.03 -6.21 -0.93
C GLY A 254 -14.36 -5.31 -2.13
N MET A 255 -13.38 -4.59 -2.67
CA MET A 255 -13.57 -3.81 -3.89
C MET A 255 -13.69 -4.72 -5.11
N PRO A 256 -14.66 -4.50 -6.02
CA PRO A 256 -14.70 -5.16 -7.32
C PRO A 256 -13.46 -4.80 -8.15
N ILE A 257 -12.66 -5.81 -8.46
CA ILE A 257 -11.46 -5.71 -9.29
C ILE A 257 -11.82 -6.14 -10.72
N LEU A 258 -11.32 -5.37 -11.70
CA LEU A 258 -11.40 -5.77 -13.10
C LEU A 258 -10.38 -6.89 -13.32
N ASP A 259 -10.87 -8.11 -13.44
CA ASP A 259 -10.06 -9.24 -13.87
C ASP A 259 -10.30 -9.50 -15.36
N THR A 260 -9.24 -9.87 -16.07
CA THR A 260 -9.28 -10.36 -17.46
C THR A 260 -10.26 -11.52 -17.65
N THR A 261 -10.54 -12.27 -16.60
CA THR A 261 -11.55 -13.33 -16.61
C THR A 261 -12.97 -12.81 -16.32
N THR A 262 -13.23 -11.50 -16.21
CA THR A 262 -14.55 -10.97 -15.87
C THR A 262 -15.07 -9.97 -16.90
N LEU A 263 -16.20 -10.29 -17.54
CA LEU A 263 -16.94 -9.38 -18.43
C LEU A 263 -18.36 -9.20 -17.89
N ALA A 264 -18.78 -7.95 -17.70
CA ALA A 264 -20.11 -7.60 -17.17
C ALA A 264 -20.48 -8.37 -15.88
N GLY A 265 -19.50 -8.55 -14.98
CA GLY A 265 -19.69 -9.25 -13.70
C GLY A 265 -19.78 -10.78 -13.81
N ARG A 266 -19.51 -11.36 -14.98
CA ARG A 266 -19.51 -12.81 -15.21
C ARG A 266 -18.09 -13.31 -15.46
N ARG A 267 -17.75 -14.46 -14.87
CA ARG A 267 -16.49 -15.15 -15.15
C ARG A 267 -16.52 -15.72 -16.57
N MET A 268 -15.49 -15.43 -17.33
CA MET A 268 -15.20 -15.93 -18.66
C MET A 268 -14.13 -17.01 -18.54
N TYR A 269 -14.34 -18.10 -19.27
CA TYR A 269 -13.32 -19.11 -19.49
C TYR A 269 -12.58 -18.78 -20.80
N TYR A 270 -11.25 -18.74 -20.75
CA TYR A 270 -10.41 -18.60 -21.94
C TYR A 270 -9.56 -19.86 -22.10
N SER A 271 -9.51 -20.39 -23.33
CA SER A 271 -8.65 -21.49 -23.72
C SER A 271 -7.84 -21.04 -24.94
N HIS A 272 -6.52 -21.11 -24.84
CA HIS A 272 -5.62 -20.93 -25.97
C HIS A 272 -5.02 -22.29 -26.31
N ILE A 273 -5.27 -22.78 -27.52
CA ILE A 273 -4.62 -23.97 -28.05
C ILE A 273 -3.49 -23.44 -28.92
N ASP A 274 -2.27 -23.54 -28.42
CA ASP A 274 -1.07 -23.29 -29.21
C ASP A 274 -0.84 -24.50 -30.11
N GLY A 275 -0.56 -24.27 -31.38
CA GLY A 275 -0.39 -25.32 -32.38
C GLY A 275 1.08 -25.43 -32.76
N ASP A 276 1.85 -26.20 -32.00
CA ASP A 276 3.13 -26.77 -32.43
C ASP A 276 2.97 -28.17 -33.04
#